data_AF-A0A3M1SP51-F1
#
_entry.id   AF-A0A3M1SP51-F1
#
_cell.length_a   1.000
_cell.length_b   1.000
_cell.length_c   1.000
_cell.angle_alpha   90.00
_cell.angle_beta   90.00
_cell.angle_gamma   90.00
#
_symmetry.space_group_name_H-M   'P 1'
#
loop_
_entity.id
_entity.type
_entity.pdbx_description
1 polymer ?
#
loop_
_entity_poly.entity_id
_entity_poly.type
_entity_poly.pdbx_seq_one_letter_code
_entity_poly.pdbx_strand_id
1 'polypeptide(L)' 'MKIVLDTNVFISGIFFSGPPYQILKAWRNDKVDVVLSGDIFAEYQRVAFELSRQMKNLR' A
#
# COMPACT_ATOMS: atom_id res chain seq x y z
N MET A 1 17.59 2.36 -1.34
CA MET A 1 17.53 0.90 -1.67
C MET A 1 16.20 0.65 -2.34
N LYS A 2 16.20 0.09 -3.55
CA LYS A 2 14.97 -0.09 -4.33
C LYS A 2 14.23 -1.35 -3.90
N ILE A 3 12.94 -1.24 -3.64
CA ILE A 3 12.07 -2.35 -3.26
C ILE A 3 10.80 -2.33 -4.10
N VAL A 4 10.27 -3.51 -4.41
CA VAL A 4 8.90 -3.68 -4.91
C VAL A 4 8.04 -4.12 -3.73
N LEU A 5 6.91 -3.46 -3.53
CA LEU A 5 5.96 -3.85 -2.50
C LEU A 5 4.87 -4.72 -3.11
N ASP A 6 4.53 -5.81 -2.42
CA ASP A 6 3.33 -6.56 -2.74
C ASP A 6 2.08 -5.70 -2.47
N THR A 7 1.03 -5.89 -3.28
CA THR A 7 -0.24 -5.18 -3.15
C THR A 7 -0.83 -5.30 -1.77
N ASN A 8 -0.82 -6.50 -1.17
CA ASN A 8 -1.38 -6.68 0.18
C ASN A 8 -0.58 -5.93 1.24
N VAL A 9 0.75 -5.87 1.11
CA VAL A 9 1.60 -5.12 2.05
C VAL A 9 1.32 -3.62 1.96
N PHE A 10 1.25 -3.08 0.74
CA PHE A 10 0.99 -1.66 0.52
C PHE A 10 -0.39 -1.24 1.03
N ILE A 11 -1.44 -1.98 0.63
CA ILE A 11 -2.82 -1.73 1.04
C ILE A 11 -2.97 -1.89 2.55
N SER A 12 -2.37 -2.93 3.14
CA SER A 12 -2.40 -3.11 4.59
C SER A 12 -1.76 -1.94 5.34
N GLY A 13 -0.65 -1.41 4.83
CA GLY A 13 0.02 -0.25 5.43
C GLY A 13 -0.79 1.04 5.35
N ILE A 14 -1.68 1.19 4.35
CA ILE A 14 -2.56 2.36 4.19
C ILE A 14 -3.75 2.28 5.14
N PHE A 15 -4.44 1.13 5.16
CA PHE A 15 -5.74 0.99 5.83
C PHE A 15 -5.65 0.49 7.28
N PHE A 16 -4.54 -0.11 7.68
CA PHE A 16 -4.37 -0.71 9.00
C PHE A 16 -3.04 -0.29 9.64
N SER A 17 -2.98 -0.34 10.97
CA SER A 17 -1.73 -0.17 11.72
C SER A 17 -0.96 -1.49 11.77
N GLY A 18 0.35 -1.42 12.10
CA GLY A 18 1.18 -2.62 12.32
C GLY A 18 2.47 -2.65 11.48
N PRO A 19 3.09 -3.84 11.32
CA PRO A 19 4.35 -3.97 10.58
C PRO A 19 4.33 -3.41 9.15
N PRO A 20 3.27 -3.58 8.33
CA PRO A 20 3.21 -3.00 6.99
C PRO A 20 3.30 -1.45 6.99
N TYR A 21 2.70 -0.80 7.99
CA TYR A 21 2.80 0.66 8.13
C TYR A 21 4.25 1.13 8.39
N GLN A 22 5.09 0.32 9.04
CA GLN A 22 6.50 0.66 9.25
C GLN A 22 7.28 0.72 7.93
N ILE A 23 6.90 -0.09 6.95
CA ILE A 23 7.49 -0.05 5.60
C ILE A 23 7.13 1.26 4.91
N LEU A 24 5.88 1.69 4.99
CA LEU A 24 5.46 3.00 4.45
C LEU A 24 6.15 4.16 5.18
N LYS A 25 6.36 4.06 6.50
CA LYS A 25 7.12 5.04 7.26
C LYS A 25 8.59 5.11 6.82
N ALA A 26 9.20 3.97 6.51
CA ALA A 26 10.57 3.92 5.98
C ALA A 26 10.65 4.57 4.59
N TRP A 27 9.67 4.30 3.72
CA TRP A 27 9.55 4.96 2.42
C TRP A 27 9.37 6.47 2.56
N ARG A 28 8.45 6.93 3.42
CA ARG A 28 8.23 8.37 3.70
C ARG A 28 9.45 9.09 4.27
N ASN A 29 10.35 8.36 4.92
CA ASN A 29 11.56 8.89 5.52
C ASN A 29 12.81 8.65 4.64
N ASP A 30 12.61 8.44 3.33
CA ASP A 30 13.67 8.26 2.32
C ASP A 30 14.66 7.12 2.61
N LYS A 31 14.27 6.13 3.43
CA LYS A 31 15.14 4.98 3.75
C LYS A 31 15.11 3.91 2.66
N VAL A 32 14.05 3.87 1.88
CA VAL A 32 13.83 2.94 0.77
C VAL A 32 13.12 3.66 -0.37
N ASP A 33 13.38 3.20 -1.59
CA ASP A 33 12.77 3.70 -2.80
C ASP A 33 11.76 2.66 -3.28
N VAL A 34 10.47 2.97 -3.19
CA VAL A 34 9.43 2.07 -3.72
C VAL A 34 9.38 2.22 -5.23
N VAL A 35 9.61 1.12 -5.94
CA VAL A 35 9.51 1.03 -7.39
C VAL A 35 8.36 0.10 -7.77
N LEU A 36 7.69 0.41 -8.87
CA LEU A 36 6.47 -0.27 -9.31
C LEU A 36 6.37 -0.27 -10.84
N SER A 37 5.76 -1.33 -11.39
CA SER A 37 5.35 -1.39 -12.79
C SER A 37 3.94 -0.83 -12.97
N GLY A 38 3.53 -0.62 -14.22
CA GLY A 38 2.16 -0.20 -14.55
C GLY A 38 1.11 -1.20 -14.03
N ASP A 39 1.38 -2.50 -14.14
CA ASP A 39 0.45 -3.55 -13.68
C ASP A 39 0.25 -3.53 -12.16
N ILE A 40 1.34 -3.38 -11.39
CA ILE A 40 1.28 -3.27 -9.93
C ILE A 40 0.51 -2.00 -9.54
N PHE A 41 0.76 -0.88 -10.22
CA PHE A 41 0.04 0.36 -9.96
C PHE A 41 -1.47 0.22 -10.19
N ALA A 42 -1.86 -0.40 -11.31
CA ALA A 42 -3.26 -0.64 -11.64
C ALA A 42 -3.93 -1.54 -10.59
N GLU A 43 -3.23 -2.57 -10.11
CA GLU A 43 -3.73 -3.44 -9.04
C GLU A 43 -3.92 -2.67 -7.73
N TYR A 44 -2.96 -1.83 -7.33
CA TYR A 44 -3.08 -1.00 -6.12
C TYR A 44 -4.33 -0.12 -6.17
N GLN A 45 -4.59 0.54 -7.31
CA GLN A 45 -5.76 1.37 -7.48
C GLN A 45 -7.06 0.57 -7.35
N ARG A 46 -7.14 -0.59 -8.02
CA ARG A 46 -8.32 -1.47 -7.96
C ARG A 46 -8.60 -1.94 -6.54
N VAL A 47 -7.59 -2.49 -5.86
CA VAL A 47 -7.74 -3.06 -4.50
C VAL A 47 -8.04 -1.96 -3.48
N ALA A 48 -7.36 -0.81 -3.55
CA ALA A 48 -7.63 0.32 -2.66
C ALA A 48 -9.06 0.84 -2.81
N PHE A 49 -9.56 0.93 -4.05
CA PHE A 49 -10.92 1.38 -4.32
C PHE A 49 -11.96 0.39 -3.79
N GLU A 50 -11.79 -0.90 -4.07
CA GLU A 50 -12.67 -1.96 -3.57
C GLU A 50 -12.74 -1.96 -2.04
N LEU A 51 -11.58 -1.90 -1.37
CA LEU A 51 -11.51 -1.89 0.09
C LEU A 51 -12.10 -0.62 0.69
N SER A 52 -11.82 0.56 0.11
CA SER A 52 -12.42 1.83 0.54
C SER A 52 -13.95 1.79 0.49
N ARG A 53 -14.52 1.18 -0.55
CA ARG A 53 -15.97 1.01 -0.68
C ARG A 53 -16.54 0.08 0.39
N GLN A 54 -15.88 -1.04 0.65
CA GLN A 54 -16.29 -1.96 1.72
C GLN A 54 -16.26 -1.26 3.10
N MET A 55 -15.21 -0.50 3.40
CA MET A 55 -15.10 0.21 4.68
C MET A 55 -16.13 1.33 4.85
N LYS A 56 -16.54 1.99 3.77
CA LYS A 56 -17.63 2.98 3.82
C LYS A 56 -18.99 2.35 4.11
N ASN A 57 -19.22 1.12 3.65
CA ASN A 57 -20.47 0.40 3.89
C ASN A 57 -20.57 -0.21 5.30
N LEU A 58 -19.50 -0.16 6.09
CA LEU A 58 -19.44 -0.63 7.48
C LEU A 58 -19.69 0.51 8.50
N ARG A 59 -19.96 1.73 8.04
CA ARG A 59 -20.27 2.92 8.85
C ARG A 59 -21.69 3.39 8.55
#